data_AF-A0A968TRJ8-F1
#
_entry.id   AF-A0A968TRJ8-F1
#
_cell.length_a   1.000
_cell.length_b   1.000
_cell.length_c   1.000
_cell.angle_alpha   90.00
_cell.angle_beta   90.00
_cell.angle_gamma   90.00
#
_symmetry.space_group_name_H-M   'P 1'
#
loop_
_entity.id
_entity.type
_entity.pdbx_description
1 polymer ?
#
loop_
_entity_poly.entity_id
_entity_poly.type
_entity_poly.pdbx_seq_one_letter_code
_entity_poly.pdbx_strand_id
1 'polypeptide(L)'
;MKTLSDSARLEVSFELPVLRAALVSGEQGWRSYPLTYRVSAWGGKREYKLIAKVLYSSTCPCSASLSRQAVQQRFREDFAERPLDLEAIAAWLGQASSMAASPHAQRSEAVCEFDLLPAQNTPSALTLIDEMERALGTPVQAAVKREDEQEFARLNAANLMFCEDAAENSKPLY
;
A
#
# COMPACT_ATOMS: atom_id res chain seq x y z
N MET A 1 45.89 -4.04 27.16
CA MET A 1 44.89 -5.12 26.98
C MET A 1 43.71 -4.52 26.23
N LYS A 2 43.50 -4.87 24.96
CA LYS A 2 42.34 -4.36 24.18
C LYS A 2 41.08 -4.94 24.82
N THR A 3 40.16 -4.09 25.27
CA THR A 3 38.85 -4.50 25.77
C THR A 3 38.07 -5.19 24.63
N LEU A 4 37.49 -6.35 24.93
CA LEU A 4 36.57 -7.03 24.02
C LEU A 4 35.29 -6.19 23.87
N SER A 5 34.63 -6.29 22.72
CA SER A 5 33.33 -5.62 22.49
C SER A 5 32.30 -6.08 23.53
N ASP A 6 31.56 -5.14 24.11
CA ASP A 6 30.45 -5.38 25.04
C ASP A 6 29.08 -5.43 24.33
N SER A 7 29.10 -5.31 23.00
CA SER A 7 27.94 -5.29 22.13
C SER A 7 28.17 -6.09 20.83
N ALA A 8 27.08 -6.64 20.29
CA ALA A 8 27.07 -7.38 19.04
C ALA A 8 25.72 -7.21 18.32
N ARG A 9 25.75 -7.25 16.98
CA ARG A 9 24.55 -7.25 16.14
C ARG A 9 24.70 -8.30 15.03
N LEU A 10 23.62 -9.06 14.79
CA LEU A 10 23.47 -9.96 13.66
C LEU A 10 22.22 -9.57 12.89
N GLU A 11 22.34 -9.40 11.57
CA GLU A 11 21.21 -9.16 10.67
C GLU A 11 21.20 -10.23 9.58
N VAL A 12 20.02 -10.80 9.32
CA VAL A 12 19.78 -11.75 8.24
C VAL A 12 18.64 -11.20 7.40
N SER A 13 18.95 -10.84 6.15
CA SER A 13 17.97 -10.30 5.19
C SER A 13 17.72 -11.31 4.08
N PHE A 14 16.45 -11.50 3.73
CA PHE A 14 16.02 -12.44 2.69
C PHE A 14 14.68 -11.98 2.09
N GLU A 15 14.38 -12.50 0.91
CA GLU A 15 13.07 -12.33 0.27
C GLU A 15 12.17 -13.52 0.64
N LEU A 16 10.96 -13.24 1.11
CA LEU A 16 9.92 -14.25 1.31
C LEU A 16 8.99 -14.28 0.08
N PRO A 17 9.14 -15.24 -0.86
CA PRO A 17 8.21 -15.39 -1.97
C PRO A 17 6.90 -16.01 -1.47
N VAL A 18 5.78 -15.35 -1.76
CA VAL A 18 4.43 -15.81 -1.42
C VAL A 18 3.58 -15.76 -2.68
N LEU A 19 2.86 -16.85 -2.95
CA LEU A 19 1.89 -16.89 -4.04
C LEU A 19 0.63 -16.14 -3.58
N ARG A 20 0.27 -15.06 -4.30
CA ARG A 20 -0.89 -14.22 -3.99
C ARG A 20 -1.94 -14.34 -5.09
N ALA A 21 -3.20 -14.46 -4.68
CA ALA A 21 -4.32 -14.36 -5.59
C ALA A 21 -4.52 -12.91 -6.06
N ALA A 22 -4.94 -12.75 -7.30
CA ALA A 22 -5.47 -11.50 -7.82
C ALA A 22 -6.78 -11.15 -7.11
N LEU A 23 -7.18 -9.87 -7.15
CA LEU A 23 -8.34 -9.36 -6.41
C LEU A 23 -9.65 -10.06 -6.78
N VAL A 24 -9.86 -10.39 -8.05
CA VAL A 24 -11.16 -10.88 -8.56
C VAL A 24 -11.00 -12.13 -9.42
N SER A 25 -10.06 -12.14 -10.36
CA SER A 25 -10.03 -13.13 -11.44
C SER A 25 -9.58 -14.55 -11.04
N GLY A 26 -9.14 -14.73 -9.79
CA GLY A 26 -8.61 -15.99 -9.28
C GLY A 26 -7.22 -16.36 -9.82
N GLU A 27 -6.63 -15.53 -10.69
CA GLU A 27 -5.24 -15.67 -11.13
C GLU A 27 -4.29 -15.55 -9.93
N GLN A 28 -3.08 -16.10 -10.06
CA GLN A 28 -2.10 -16.08 -8.99
C GLN A 28 -0.74 -15.64 -9.50
N GLY A 29 -0.06 -14.83 -8.69
CA GLY A 29 1.28 -14.35 -9.00
C GLY A 29 2.17 -14.37 -7.76
N TRP A 30 3.46 -14.60 -7.98
CA TRP A 30 4.45 -14.55 -6.91
C TRP A 30 4.74 -13.11 -6.52
N ARG A 31 4.62 -12.83 -5.22
CA ARG A 31 5.07 -11.58 -4.60
C ARG A 31 6.21 -11.88 -3.64
N SER A 32 7.25 -11.06 -3.70
CA SER A 32 8.38 -11.14 -2.77
C SER A 32 8.25 -10.06 -1.71
N TYR A 33 8.42 -10.47 -0.45
CA TYR A 33 8.41 -9.58 0.70
C TYR A 33 9.80 -9.57 1.32
N PRO A 34 10.54 -8.46 1.22
CA PRO A 34 11.82 -8.34 1.89
C PRO A 34 11.64 -8.37 3.41
N LEU A 35 12.34 -9.28 4.07
CA LEU A 35 12.35 -9.44 5.51
C LEU A 35 13.78 -9.31 6.06
N THR A 36 13.92 -8.72 7.23
CA THR A 36 15.17 -8.70 7.99
C THR A 36 14.92 -9.16 9.42
N TYR A 37 15.59 -10.23 9.86
CA TYR A 37 15.71 -10.56 11.27
C TYR A 37 16.95 -9.88 11.85
N ARG A 38 16.77 -9.06 12.88
CA ARG A 38 17.85 -8.39 13.60
C ARG A 38 17.91 -8.88 15.03
N VAL A 39 19.10 -9.29 15.45
CA VAL A 39 19.41 -9.59 16.86
C VAL A 39 20.49 -8.61 17.33
N SER A 40 20.19 -7.81 18.34
CA SER A 40 21.14 -6.90 18.97
C SER A 40 21.36 -7.32 20.42
N ALA A 41 22.62 -7.34 20.87
CA ALA A 41 22.97 -7.67 22.25
C ALA A 41 23.95 -6.63 22.80
N TRP A 42 23.71 -6.14 24.02
CA TRP A 42 24.58 -5.17 24.71
C TRP A 42 24.33 -5.22 26.22
N GLY A 43 25.38 -5.13 27.04
CA GLY A 43 25.23 -5.00 28.50
C GLY A 43 24.31 -6.05 29.16
N GLY A 44 24.33 -7.30 28.68
CA GLY A 44 23.47 -8.39 29.16
C GLY A 44 22.04 -8.38 28.61
N LYS A 45 21.63 -7.36 27.85
CA LYS A 45 20.33 -7.28 27.16
C LYS A 45 20.41 -7.90 25.77
N ARG A 46 19.28 -8.44 25.30
CA ARG A 46 19.09 -8.93 23.94
C ARG A 46 17.77 -8.40 23.41
N GLU A 47 17.78 -8.00 22.14
CA GLU A 47 16.63 -7.51 21.40
C GLU A 47 16.53 -8.31 20.10
N TYR A 48 15.30 -8.71 19.77
CA TYR A 48 14.97 -9.49 18.60
C TYR A 48 13.93 -8.72 17.80
N LYS A 49 14.24 -8.38 16.56
CA LYS A 49 13.33 -7.64 15.69
C LYS A 49 13.11 -8.34 14.36
N LEU A 50 11.90 -8.23 13.84
CA LEU A 50 11.56 -8.51 12.46
C LEU A 50 11.21 -7.20 11.76
N ILE A 51 11.92 -6.90 10.68
CA ILE A 51 11.59 -5.78 9.79
C ILE A 51 10.94 -6.39 8.55
N ALA A 52 9.72 -5.94 8.21
CA ALA A 52 8.99 -6.38 7.03
C ALA A 52 8.70 -5.20 6.11
N LYS A 53 8.84 -5.43 4.80
CA LYS A 53 8.56 -4.45 3.76
C LYS A 53 7.38 -4.88 2.91
N VAL A 54 6.37 -4.02 2.78
CA VAL A 54 5.17 -4.27 1.96
C VAL A 54 5.00 -3.15 0.95
N LEU A 55 4.80 -3.54 -0.30
CA LEU A 55 4.50 -2.63 -1.39
C LEU A 55 3.00 -2.39 -1.48
N TYR A 56 2.62 -1.14 -1.65
CA TYR A 56 1.24 -0.70 -1.81
C TYR A 56 1.14 0.44 -2.81
N SER A 57 -0.09 0.78 -3.21
CA SER A 57 -0.38 1.96 -4.03
C SER A 57 -1.07 3.03 -3.21
N SER A 58 -0.57 4.26 -3.25
CA SER A 58 -1.22 5.39 -2.59
C SER A 58 -1.66 6.42 -3.61
N THR A 59 -2.88 6.93 -3.42
CA THR A 59 -3.41 8.08 -4.14
C THR A 59 -3.61 9.23 -3.15
N CYS A 60 -2.96 10.35 -3.41
CA CYS A 60 -2.96 11.50 -2.50
C CYS A 60 -4.36 12.13 -2.40
N PRO A 61 -4.93 12.32 -1.19
CA PRO A 61 -6.23 12.95 -1.02
C PRO A 61 -6.32 14.35 -1.61
N CYS A 62 -5.22 15.12 -1.53
CA CYS A 62 -5.15 16.48 -2.08
C CYS A 62 -5.25 16.46 -3.61
N SER A 63 -4.48 15.59 -4.28
CA SER A 63 -4.52 15.52 -5.75
C SER A 63 -5.84 14.97 -6.27
N ALA A 64 -6.47 14.03 -5.56
CA ALA A 64 -7.83 13.57 -5.83
C ALA A 64 -8.87 14.68 -5.71
N SER A 65 -8.76 15.54 -4.70
CA SER A 65 -9.64 16.70 -4.55
C SER A 65 -9.47 17.69 -5.71
N LEU A 66 -8.24 18.03 -6.06
CA LEU A 66 -7.93 18.96 -7.16
C LEU A 66 -8.36 18.41 -8.53
N SER A 67 -8.16 17.11 -8.78
CA SER A 67 -8.65 16.45 -9.99
C SER A 67 -10.17 16.57 -10.11
N ARG A 68 -10.92 16.32 -9.03
CA ARG A 68 -12.39 16.52 -9.02
C ARG A 68 -12.78 17.97 -9.30
N GLN A 69 -12.07 18.95 -8.74
CA GLN A 69 -12.33 20.36 -9.01
C GLN A 69 -12.11 20.70 -10.49
N ALA A 70 -11.04 20.19 -11.11
CA ALA A 70 -10.78 20.39 -12.53
C ALA A 70 -11.88 19.78 -13.41
N VAL A 71 -12.34 18.56 -13.08
CA VAL A 71 -13.46 17.90 -13.78
C VAL A 71 -14.76 18.71 -13.62
N GLN A 72 -15.05 19.21 -12.41
CA GLN A 72 -16.22 20.07 -12.17
C GLN A 72 -16.16 21.39 -12.93
N GLN A 73 -14.99 22.01 -13.02
CA GLN A 73 -14.81 23.22 -13.81
C GLN A 73 -15.05 22.94 -15.29
N ARG A 74 -14.43 21.87 -15.82
CA ARG A 74 -14.60 21.49 -17.22
C ARG A 74 -16.05 21.16 -17.56
N PHE A 75 -16.75 20.46 -16.66
CA PHE A 75 -18.19 20.21 -16.81
C PHE A 75 -18.99 21.51 -16.93
N ARG A 76 -18.72 22.50 -16.08
CA ARG A 76 -19.41 23.81 -16.16
C ARG A 76 -19.11 24.53 -17.46
N GLU A 77 -17.88 24.49 -17.96
CA GLU A 77 -17.49 25.10 -19.22
C GLU A 77 -18.19 24.42 -20.42
N ASP A 78 -18.20 23.08 -20.45
CA ASP A 78 -18.77 22.31 -21.55
C ASP A 78 -20.32 22.34 -21.59
N PHE A 79 -20.97 22.61 -20.45
CA PHE A 79 -22.44 22.59 -20.30
C PHE A 79 -23.09 23.93 -19.88
N ALA A 80 -22.35 25.05 -19.79
CA ALA A 80 -22.85 26.34 -19.29
C ALA A 80 -24.19 26.80 -19.92
N GLU A 81 -24.39 26.52 -21.20
CA GLU A 81 -25.58 26.92 -21.97
C GLU A 81 -26.23 25.74 -22.72
N ARG A 82 -25.96 24.50 -22.27
CA ARG A 82 -26.49 23.28 -22.91
C ARG A 82 -27.52 22.60 -22.02
N PRO A 83 -28.58 21.99 -22.59
CA PRO A 83 -29.49 21.16 -21.83
C PRO A 83 -28.74 19.96 -21.20
N LEU A 84 -29.07 19.66 -19.95
CA LEU A 84 -28.53 18.52 -19.23
C LEU A 84 -29.43 17.30 -19.47
N ASP A 85 -29.02 16.44 -20.40
CA ASP A 85 -29.65 15.12 -20.59
C ASP A 85 -28.70 14.00 -20.15
N LEU A 86 -29.28 12.90 -19.64
CA LEU A 86 -28.53 11.80 -19.05
C LEU A 86 -27.56 11.16 -20.05
N GLU A 87 -28.00 10.97 -21.29
CA GLU A 87 -27.20 10.35 -22.35
C GLU A 87 -26.02 11.23 -22.74
N ALA A 88 -26.21 12.54 -22.86
CA ALA A 88 -25.12 13.48 -23.14
C ALA A 88 -24.11 13.56 -21.99
N ILE A 89 -24.56 13.52 -20.74
CA ILE A 89 -23.66 13.50 -19.58
C ILE A 89 -22.89 12.18 -19.53
N ALA A 90 -23.55 11.04 -19.74
CA ALA A 90 -22.91 9.73 -19.77
C ALA A 90 -21.88 9.63 -20.90
N ALA A 91 -22.24 10.11 -22.10
CA ALA A 91 -21.33 10.18 -23.24
C ALA A 91 -20.14 11.11 -22.95
N TRP A 92 -20.37 12.25 -22.30
CA TRP A 92 -19.32 13.19 -21.91
C TRP A 92 -18.35 12.54 -20.91
N LEU A 93 -18.84 11.86 -19.86
CA LEU A 93 -18.00 11.14 -18.89
C LEU A 93 -17.13 10.05 -19.54
N GLY A 94 -17.56 9.50 -20.67
CA GLY A 94 -16.78 8.53 -21.45
C GLY A 94 -15.66 9.16 -22.30
N GLN A 95 -15.64 10.48 -22.48
CA GLN A 95 -14.62 11.17 -23.28
C GLN A 95 -13.36 11.39 -22.46
N ALA A 96 -12.19 11.18 -23.07
CA ALA A 96 -10.90 11.47 -22.44
C ALA A 96 -10.77 12.94 -21.99
N SER A 97 -11.40 13.87 -22.72
CA SER A 97 -11.43 15.30 -22.39
C SER A 97 -12.23 15.66 -21.14
N SER A 98 -13.14 14.79 -20.67
CA SER A 98 -13.90 15.03 -19.44
C SER A 98 -13.03 14.91 -18.19
N MET A 99 -12.00 14.05 -18.25
CA MET A 99 -11.00 13.89 -17.19
C MET A 99 -9.90 14.95 -17.32
N ALA A 100 -10.26 16.21 -17.05
CA ALA A 100 -9.38 17.38 -17.19
C ALA A 100 -8.07 17.29 -16.37
N ALA A 101 -8.07 16.50 -15.28
CA ALA A 101 -6.88 16.14 -14.54
C ALA A 101 -7.05 14.74 -13.92
N SER A 102 -5.97 13.98 -13.81
CA SER A 102 -5.93 12.70 -13.09
C SER A 102 -5.23 12.88 -11.75
N PRO A 103 -5.72 12.29 -10.65
CA PRO A 103 -4.96 12.24 -9.41
C PRO A 103 -3.70 11.40 -9.60
N HIS A 104 -2.59 11.83 -9.02
CA HIS A 104 -1.39 11.01 -9.03
C HIS A 104 -1.54 9.86 -8.04
N ALA A 105 -1.35 8.64 -8.55
CA ALA A 105 -1.15 7.43 -7.78
C ALA A 105 0.30 6.97 -7.96
N GLN A 106 0.88 6.41 -6.91
CA GLN A 106 2.28 5.96 -6.94
C GLN A 106 2.48 4.69 -6.13
N ARG A 107 3.48 3.91 -6.52
CA ARG A 107 3.95 2.76 -5.76
C ARG A 107 4.78 3.23 -4.57
N SER A 108 4.39 2.78 -3.39
CA SER A 108 5.01 3.12 -2.11
C SER A 108 5.44 1.86 -1.36
N GLU A 109 6.35 2.01 -0.41
CA GLU A 109 6.82 0.93 0.48
C GLU A 109 6.50 1.29 1.94
N ALA A 110 5.80 0.40 2.63
CA ALA A 110 5.62 0.45 4.07
C ALA A 110 6.68 -0.44 4.72
N VAL A 111 7.41 0.11 5.68
CA VAL A 111 8.44 -0.61 6.45
C VAL A 111 7.98 -0.65 7.90
N CYS A 112 7.67 -1.85 8.39
CA CYS A 112 7.29 -2.07 9.79
C CYS A 112 8.37 -2.86 10.50
N GLU A 113 8.70 -2.43 11.72
CA GLU A 113 9.63 -3.10 12.62
C GLU A 113 8.84 -3.64 13.81
N PHE A 114 8.96 -4.94 14.07
CA PHE A 114 8.23 -5.66 15.11
C PHE A 114 9.19 -6.21 16.14
N ASP A 115 8.92 -5.96 17.42
CA ASP A 115 9.63 -6.61 18.52
C ASP A 115 9.15 -8.06 18.66
N LEU A 116 10.09 -9.01 18.65
CA LEU A 116 9.79 -10.43 18.77
C LEU A 116 9.89 -10.85 20.24
N LEU A 117 8.74 -11.22 20.83
CA LEU A 117 8.69 -11.77 22.18
C LEU A 117 9.13 -13.25 22.20
N PRO A 118 9.68 -13.76 23.33
CA PRO A 118 10.06 -15.16 23.45
C PRO A 118 8.88 -16.14 23.28
N ALA A 119 8.85 -16.77 22.11
CA ALA A 119 8.35 -18.11 21.74
C ALA A 119 6.90 -18.54 22.07
N GLN A 120 6.06 -17.71 22.67
CA GLN A 120 4.65 -18.07 22.91
C GLN A 120 3.79 -16.89 22.46
N ASN A 121 3.20 -17.00 21.26
CA ASN A 121 2.27 -16.03 20.63
C ASN A 121 2.84 -14.98 19.65
N THR A 122 4.08 -15.11 19.18
CA THR A 122 4.57 -14.23 18.10
C THR A 122 3.91 -14.63 16.76
N PRO A 123 3.18 -13.72 16.08
CA PRO A 123 2.60 -14.01 14.77
C PRO A 123 3.66 -14.41 13.75
N SER A 124 3.28 -15.23 12.76
CA SER A 124 4.18 -15.55 11.66
C SER A 124 4.48 -14.30 10.83
N ALA A 125 5.63 -14.25 10.16
CA ALA A 125 5.95 -13.14 9.26
C ALA A 125 4.87 -12.95 8.16
N LEU A 126 4.28 -14.05 7.67
CA LEU A 126 3.18 -14.01 6.72
C LEU A 126 1.94 -13.34 7.31
N THR A 127 1.57 -13.69 8.55
CA THR A 127 0.45 -13.07 9.26
C THR A 127 0.66 -11.56 9.40
N LEU A 128 1.87 -11.13 9.73
CA LEU A 128 2.21 -9.70 9.85
C LEU A 128 2.11 -8.97 8.50
N ILE A 129 2.59 -9.60 7.43
CA ILE A 129 2.45 -9.08 6.07
C ILE A 129 0.98 -8.96 5.69
N ASP A 130 0.16 -9.97 5.96
CA ASP A 130 -1.28 -9.96 5.64
C ASP A 130 -1.99 -8.82 6.39
N GLU A 131 -1.65 -8.59 7.67
CA GLU A 131 -2.17 -7.48 8.44
C GLU A 131 -1.72 -6.11 7.91
N MET A 132 -0.45 -5.97 7.51
CA MET A 132 0.04 -4.77 6.85
C MET A 132 -0.71 -4.49 5.54
N GLU A 133 -0.91 -5.51 4.70
CA GLU A 133 -1.64 -5.37 3.43
C GLU A 133 -3.11 -5.01 3.65
N ARG A 134 -3.74 -5.61 4.66
CA ARG A 134 -5.12 -5.31 5.07
C ARG A 134 -5.25 -3.87 5.55
N ALA A 135 -4.30 -3.39 6.37
CA ALA A 135 -4.27 -2.02 6.87
C ALA A 135 -4.02 -0.99 5.76
N LEU A 136 -3.17 -1.31 4.79
CA LEU A 136 -2.87 -0.43 3.64
C LEU A 136 -4.00 -0.43 2.61
N GLY A 137 -4.78 -1.51 2.49
CA GLY A 137 -6.01 -1.57 1.67
C GLY A 137 -5.81 -1.55 0.14
N THR A 138 -4.58 -1.32 -0.34
CA THR A 138 -4.24 -1.24 -1.77
C THR A 138 -2.97 -2.06 -2.09
N PRO A 139 -2.96 -3.37 -1.79
CA PRO A 139 -1.80 -4.22 -2.06
C PRO A 139 -1.51 -4.32 -3.55
N VAL A 140 -0.23 -4.19 -3.93
CA VAL A 140 0.17 -4.34 -5.34
C VAL A 140 -0.14 -5.75 -5.84
N GLN A 141 -0.56 -5.85 -7.10
CA GLN A 141 -0.95 -7.10 -7.73
C GLN A 141 0.22 -7.72 -8.51
N ALA A 142 0.35 -9.05 -8.49
CA ALA A 142 1.39 -9.76 -9.25
C ALA A 142 0.86 -10.36 -10.57
N ALA A 143 -0.41 -10.77 -10.60
CA ALA A 143 -1.12 -11.17 -11.80
C ALA A 143 -2.38 -10.31 -11.89
N VAL A 144 -2.66 -9.76 -13.08
CA VAL A 144 -3.73 -8.78 -13.29
C VAL A 144 -4.45 -9.06 -14.60
N LYS A 145 -5.76 -9.28 -14.54
CA LYS A 145 -6.69 -9.16 -15.66
C LYS A 145 -7.44 -7.83 -15.59
N ARG A 146 -8.21 -7.53 -16.64
CA ARG A 146 -9.00 -6.30 -16.74
C ARG A 146 -9.90 -6.06 -15.53
N GLU A 147 -10.58 -7.10 -15.04
CA GLU A 147 -11.43 -7.03 -13.85
C GLU A 147 -10.67 -6.74 -12.56
N ASP A 148 -9.45 -7.27 -12.42
CA ASP A 148 -8.57 -6.98 -11.28
C ASP A 148 -8.08 -5.54 -11.32
N GLU A 149 -7.72 -5.02 -12.49
CA GLU A 149 -7.30 -3.63 -12.67
C GLU A 149 -8.45 -2.67 -12.32
N GLN A 150 -9.68 -3.00 -12.72
CA GLN A 150 -10.86 -2.23 -12.37
C GLN A 150 -11.10 -2.20 -10.86
N GLU A 151 -10.99 -3.36 -10.19
CA GLU A 151 -11.15 -3.43 -8.74
C GLU A 151 -10.00 -2.72 -8.01
N PHE A 152 -8.77 -2.84 -8.51
CA PHE A 152 -7.63 -2.12 -7.97
C PHE A 152 -7.80 -0.60 -8.08
N ALA A 153 -8.29 -0.10 -9.22
CA ALA A 153 -8.64 1.31 -9.40
C ALA A 153 -9.74 1.75 -8.43
N ARG A 154 -10.77 0.93 -8.21
CA ARG A 154 -11.85 1.19 -7.25
C ARG A 154 -11.32 1.28 -5.81
N LEU A 155 -10.45 0.36 -5.41
CA LEU A 155 -9.82 0.36 -4.08
C LEU A 155 -8.92 1.59 -3.88
N ASN A 156 -8.13 1.97 -4.88
CA ASN A 156 -7.32 3.20 -4.81
C ASN A 156 -8.18 4.46 -4.65
N ALA A 157 -9.31 4.53 -5.36
CA ALA A 157 -10.23 5.65 -5.24
C ALA A 157 -10.97 5.70 -3.88
N ALA A 158 -11.25 4.54 -3.29
CA ALA A 158 -11.91 4.40 -1.99
C ALA A 158 -10.95 4.62 -0.80
N ASN A 159 -9.67 4.31 -0.96
CA ASN A 159 -8.64 4.35 0.08
C ASN A 159 -7.60 5.44 -0.20
N LEU A 160 -8.05 6.70 -0.32
CA LEU A 160 -7.14 7.84 -0.46
C LEU A 160 -6.33 8.00 0.84
N MET A 161 -5.02 8.09 0.73
CA MET A 161 -4.13 8.20 1.89
C MET A 161 -2.85 8.99 1.57
N PHE A 162 -2.38 9.75 2.55
CA PHE A 162 -1.01 10.23 2.60
C PHE A 162 -0.05 9.13 3.07
N CYS A 163 1.26 9.34 2.92
CA CYS A 163 2.26 8.40 3.43
C CYS A 163 2.22 8.33 4.98
N GLU A 164 1.87 9.44 5.61
CA GLU A 164 1.67 9.57 7.05
C GLU A 164 0.50 8.70 7.54
N ASP A 165 -0.62 8.72 6.82
CA ASP A 165 -1.78 7.87 7.13
C ASP A 165 -1.42 6.38 7.00
N ALA A 166 -0.63 6.02 5.98
CA ALA A 166 -0.16 4.65 5.80
C ALA A 166 0.69 4.16 7.00
N ALA A 167 1.55 5.03 7.54
CA ALA A 167 2.33 4.73 8.74
C ALA A 167 1.46 4.60 9.99
N GLU A 168 0.36 5.35 10.08
CA GLU A 168 -0.58 5.25 11.20
C GLU A 168 -1.45 4.00 11.11
N ASN A 169 -1.99 3.69 9.92
CA ASN A 169 -2.84 2.53 9.67
C ASN A 169 -2.09 1.21 9.86
N SER A 170 -0.80 1.16 9.52
CA SER A 170 0.05 -0.03 9.64
C SER A 170 0.55 -0.31 11.05
N LYS A 171 0.15 0.49 12.05
CA LYS A 171 0.49 0.20 13.45
C LYS A 171 -0.22 -1.08 13.90
N PRO A 172 0.54 -2.08 14.38
CA PRO A 172 -0.07 -3.30 14.91
C PRO A 172 -0.94 -3.00 16.14
N LEU A 173 -2.06 -3.73 16.26
CA LEU A 173 -3.06 -3.58 17.33
C LEU A 173 -2.71 -4.37 18.61
N TYR A 174 -1.44 -4.73 18.82
CA TYR A 174 -1.00 -5.61 19.91
C TYR A 174 0.14 -5.03 20.73
#